data_AF-A0A536V0T2-F1
#
_entry.id   AF-A0A536V0T2-F1
#
_cell.length_a   1.000
_cell.length_b   1.000
_cell.length_c   1.000
_cell.angle_alpha   90.00
_cell.angle_beta   90.00
_cell.angle_gamma   90.00
#
_symmetry.space_group_name_H-M   'P 1'
#
loop_
_entity.id
_entity.type
_entity.pdbx_description
1 polymer ?
#
loop_
_entity_poly.entity_id
_entity_poly.type
_entity_poly.pdbx_seq_one_letter_code
_entity_poly.pdbx_strand_id
1 'polypeptide(L)'
;MNDNVARQDEARSRWQKVGARIDAYERLIRLDKPIGTLLLLWPTLSALWLASFGTPSWVVAGIFVLGTLLMRSAGCAVNDYADREFDAHVERTARRPLALREIEPWEALAVAAALAFFALLLITPLNRATLLLSVPALAISIAYPFFKRFFLLPQAFLGIAFSFGIPMAFASASDGVSELGWWMFGINLFWVMAYDTEYAMVDRRDDVKLGLKTSA
;
A
#
# COMPACT_ATOMS: atom_id res chain seq x y z
N MET A 1 -5.27 12.83 31.36
CA MET A 1 -4.08 12.66 30.51
C MET A 1 -2.89 12.99 31.40
N ASN A 2 -2.04 12.02 31.75
CA ASN A 2 -1.14 12.08 32.91
C ASN A 2 0.00 13.10 32.74
N ASP A 3 0.13 14.05 33.67
CA ASP A 3 1.22 15.05 33.76
C ASP A 3 2.63 14.44 33.73
N ASN A 4 2.74 13.15 34.08
CA ASN A 4 4.00 12.41 34.07
C ASN A 4 4.51 12.10 32.65
N VAL A 5 3.63 11.93 31.66
CA VAL A 5 4.02 11.67 30.26
C VAL A 5 4.52 12.96 29.60
N ALA A 6 3.83 14.09 29.86
CA ALA A 6 4.26 15.41 29.39
C ALA A 6 5.66 15.79 29.94
N ARG A 7 5.91 15.52 31.23
CA ARG A 7 7.23 15.75 31.86
C ARG A 7 8.34 14.84 31.31
N GLN A 8 8.03 13.59 30.96
CA GLN A 8 9.00 12.69 30.32
C GLN A 8 9.34 13.09 28.88
N ASP A 9 8.40 13.69 28.17
CA ASP A 9 8.61 14.17 26.79
C ASP A 9 9.40 15.48 26.74
N GLU A 10 9.29 16.33 27.76
CA GLU A 10 10.17 17.51 27.92
C GLU A 10 11.63 17.13 28.20
N ALA A 11 11.86 16.02 28.92
CA ALA A 11 13.20 15.55 29.29
C ALA A 11 13.98 14.86 28.16
N ARG A 12 13.33 14.52 27.04
CA ARG A 12 14.02 13.88 25.89
C ARG A 12 14.92 14.86 25.16
N SER A 13 16.15 14.43 24.89
CA SER A 13 17.07 15.10 23.98
C SER A 13 16.42 15.27 22.60
N ARG A 14 16.77 16.36 21.89
CA ARG A 14 16.31 16.61 20.51
C ARG A 14 16.51 15.39 19.60
N TRP A 15 17.62 14.68 19.76
CA TRP A 15 17.93 13.47 18.98
C TRP A 15 17.01 12.29 19.29
N GLN A 16 16.57 12.15 20.55
CA GLN A 16 15.61 11.13 20.94
C GLN A 16 14.22 11.41 20.36
N LYS A 17 13.82 12.68 20.31
CA LYS A 17 12.55 13.10 19.68
C LYS A 17 12.57 12.83 18.17
N VAL A 18 13.68 13.18 17.50
CA VAL A 18 13.85 12.88 16.07
C VAL A 18 13.85 11.37 15.80
N GLY A 19 14.56 10.58 16.60
CA GLY A 19 14.57 9.12 16.47
C GLY A 19 13.17 8.50 16.61
N ALA A 20 12.39 8.93 17.61
CA ALA A 20 11.01 8.45 17.78
C ALA A 20 10.11 8.79 16.59
N ARG A 21 10.31 9.96 15.97
CA ARG A 21 9.54 10.38 14.79
C ARG A 21 9.92 9.58 13.53
N ILE A 22 11.21 9.28 13.35
CA ILE A 22 11.67 8.42 12.26
C ILE A 22 11.06 7.02 12.39
N ASP A 23 11.09 6.43 13.60
CA ASP A 23 10.47 5.14 13.89
C ASP A 23 8.96 5.14 13.61
N ALA A 24 8.26 6.20 14.01
CA ALA A 24 6.83 6.36 13.73
C ALA A 24 6.56 6.41 12.21
N TYR A 25 7.36 7.15 11.43
CA TYR A 25 7.20 7.16 9.98
C TYR A 25 7.55 5.83 9.35
N GLU A 26 8.60 5.14 9.79
CA GLU A 26 8.97 3.79 9.31
C GLU A 26 7.81 2.80 9.48
N ARG A 27 7.20 2.77 10.67
CA ARG A 27 6.02 1.96 10.98
C ARG A 27 4.79 2.35 10.16
N LEU A 28 4.62 3.65 9.85
CA LEU A 28 3.54 4.13 8.99
C LEU A 28 3.68 3.58 7.57
N ILE A 29 4.90 3.62 7.02
CA ILE A 29 5.17 3.20 5.64
C ILE A 29 5.47 1.70 5.49
N ARG A 30 5.47 0.95 6.60
CA ARG A 30 5.66 -0.52 6.68
C ARG A 30 7.00 -1.02 6.17
N LEU A 31 8.08 -0.25 6.36
CA LEU A 31 9.41 -0.78 6.05
C LEU A 31 9.81 -1.93 6.98
N ASP A 32 9.27 -1.95 8.21
CA ASP A 32 9.41 -3.03 9.18
C ASP A 32 8.68 -4.33 8.78
N LYS A 33 7.71 -4.25 7.85
CA LYS A 33 6.83 -5.35 7.44
C LYS A 33 6.76 -5.50 5.91
N PRO A 34 7.84 -6.02 5.28
CA PRO A 34 7.99 -6.00 3.82
C PRO A 34 7.06 -6.96 3.07
N ILE A 35 6.37 -7.88 3.76
CA ILE A 35 5.53 -8.93 3.15
C ILE A 35 4.52 -8.32 2.18
N GLY A 36 3.85 -7.22 2.56
CA GLY A 36 2.88 -6.56 1.69
C GLY A 36 3.51 -5.97 0.42
N THR A 37 4.74 -5.47 0.50
CA THR A 37 5.50 -5.00 -0.67
C THR A 37 5.87 -6.17 -1.57
N LEU A 38 6.31 -7.29 -0.99
CA LEU A 38 6.69 -8.49 -1.75
C LEU A 38 5.50 -9.11 -2.49
N LEU A 39 4.32 -9.12 -1.86
CA LEU A 39 3.08 -9.57 -2.48
C LEU A 39 2.68 -8.73 -3.71
N LEU A 40 2.98 -7.42 -3.68
CA LEU A 40 2.77 -6.53 -4.82
C LEU A 40 3.89 -6.67 -5.88
N LEU A 41 5.12 -6.86 -5.42
CA LEU A 41 6.32 -6.86 -6.24
C LEU A 41 6.43 -8.10 -7.12
N TRP A 42 6.24 -9.30 -6.55
CA TRP A 42 6.47 -10.54 -7.28
C TRP A 42 5.58 -10.71 -8.53
N PRO A 43 4.26 -10.47 -8.47
CA PRO A 43 3.41 -10.50 -9.66
C PRO A 43 3.81 -9.45 -10.70
N THR A 44 4.20 -8.25 -10.23
CA THR A 44 4.65 -7.14 -11.10
C THR A 44 5.94 -7.49 -11.84
N LEU A 45 6.93 -8.05 -11.15
CA LEU A 45 8.19 -8.49 -11.76
C LEU A 45 8.00 -9.69 -12.69
N SER A 46 7.11 -10.63 -12.33
CA SER A 46 6.77 -11.76 -13.20
C SER A 46 6.12 -11.28 -14.50
N ALA A 47 5.22 -10.29 -14.41
CA ALA A 47 4.61 -9.66 -15.58
C ALA A 47 5.66 -8.93 -16.44
N LEU A 48 6.56 -8.18 -15.82
CA LEU A 48 7.64 -7.48 -16.54
C LEU A 48 8.57 -8.46 -17.27
N TRP A 49 8.92 -9.56 -16.62
CA TRP A 49 9.73 -10.63 -17.19
C TRP A 49 9.05 -11.23 -18.43
N LEU A 50 7.78 -11.59 -18.31
CA LEU A 50 7.02 -12.17 -19.43
C LEU A 50 6.80 -11.17 -20.57
N ALA A 51 6.46 -9.93 -20.24
CA ALA A 51 6.27 -8.85 -21.23
C ALA A 51 7.56 -8.53 -22.01
N SER A 52 8.73 -8.76 -21.40
CA SER A 52 10.05 -8.53 -21.99
C SER A 52 10.68 -9.80 -22.57
N PHE A 53 9.91 -10.87 -22.77
CA PHE A 53 10.38 -12.18 -23.25
C PHE A 53 11.61 -12.72 -22.47
N GLY A 54 11.63 -12.46 -21.15
CA GLY A 54 12.71 -12.88 -20.25
C GLY A 54 13.94 -11.97 -20.22
N THR A 55 13.89 -10.80 -20.88
CA THR A 55 15.04 -9.87 -20.95
C THR A 55 14.67 -8.44 -20.56
N PRO A 56 14.10 -8.20 -19.36
CA PRO A 56 13.73 -6.85 -18.95
C PRO A 56 14.97 -5.98 -18.77
N SER A 57 14.87 -4.71 -19.17
CA SER A 57 15.89 -3.71 -18.86
C SER A 57 16.04 -3.56 -17.35
N TRP A 58 17.27 -3.59 -16.84
CA TRP A 58 17.57 -3.39 -15.42
C TRP A 58 17.06 -2.04 -14.89
N VAL A 59 17.04 -1.01 -15.74
CA VAL A 59 16.50 0.30 -15.39
C VAL A 59 14.99 0.22 -15.19
N VAL A 60 14.28 -0.44 -16.11
CA VAL A 60 12.82 -0.63 -16.00
C VAL A 60 12.47 -1.50 -14.79
N ALA A 61 13.22 -2.58 -14.56
CA ALA A 61 13.06 -3.40 -13.36
C ALA A 61 13.28 -2.59 -12.07
N GLY A 62 14.32 -1.75 -12.02
CA GLY A 62 14.57 -0.84 -10.89
C GLY A 62 13.43 0.16 -10.67
N ILE A 63 12.86 0.72 -11.75
CA ILE A 63 11.69 1.61 -11.69
C ILE A 63 10.50 0.88 -11.07
N PHE A 64 10.19 -0.36 -11.48
CA PHE A 64 9.10 -1.13 -10.89
C PHE A 64 9.37 -1.51 -9.43
N VAL A 65 10.58 -1.95 -9.08
CA VAL A 65 10.93 -2.27 -7.68
C VAL A 65 10.73 -1.07 -6.76
N LEU A 66 11.32 0.07 -7.11
CA LEU A 66 11.23 1.29 -6.31
C LEU A 66 9.81 1.86 -6.33
N GLY A 67 9.15 1.88 -7.50
CA GLY A 67 7.77 2.34 -7.64
C GLY A 67 6.80 1.53 -6.81
N THR A 68 6.91 0.19 -6.82
CA THR A 68 6.11 -0.71 -5.99
C THR A 68 6.33 -0.45 -4.50
N LEU A 69 7.58 -0.28 -4.06
CA LEU A 69 7.89 0.06 -2.67
C LEU A 69 7.23 1.39 -2.26
N LEU A 70 7.44 2.44 -3.04
CA LEU A 70 6.89 3.77 -2.77
C LEU A 70 5.36 3.76 -2.74
N MET A 71 4.72 3.12 -3.73
CA MET A 71 3.26 3.08 -3.81
C MET A 71 2.63 2.19 -2.74
N ARG A 72 3.29 1.09 -2.35
CA ARG A 72 2.82 0.28 -1.21
C ARG A 72 2.86 1.08 0.07
N SER A 73 3.96 1.79 0.31
CA SER A 73 4.17 2.67 1.45
C SER A 73 3.18 3.83 1.48
N ALA A 74 2.93 4.48 0.34
CA ALA A 74 1.91 5.52 0.22
C ALA A 74 0.50 4.97 0.55
N GLY A 75 0.16 3.80 0.00
CA GLY A 75 -1.09 3.11 0.30
C GLY A 75 -1.24 2.76 1.78
N CYS A 76 -0.17 2.36 2.48
CA CYS A 76 -0.18 2.17 3.93
C CYS A 76 -0.55 3.45 4.67
N ALA A 77 0.09 4.57 4.32
CA ALA A 77 -0.15 5.85 4.98
C ALA A 77 -1.58 6.36 4.75
N VAL A 78 -2.13 6.22 3.54
CA VAL A 78 -3.54 6.55 3.26
C VAL A 78 -4.49 5.61 4.00
N ASN A 79 -4.18 4.31 4.06
CA ASN A 79 -5.00 3.35 4.79
C ASN A 79 -5.04 3.66 6.29
N ASP A 80 -3.89 3.88 6.93
CA ASP A 80 -3.83 4.24 8.35
C ASP A 80 -4.53 5.60 8.60
N TYR A 81 -4.43 6.57 7.67
CA TYR A 81 -5.19 7.83 7.78
C TYR A 81 -6.71 7.60 7.76
N ALA A 82 -7.20 6.75 6.85
CA ALA A 82 -8.62 6.45 6.71
C ALA A 82 -9.15 5.67 7.93
N ASP A 83 -8.35 4.74 8.45
CA ASP A 83 -8.73 3.81 9.52
C ASP A 83 -8.41 4.33 10.94
N ARG A 84 -7.81 5.52 11.08
CA ARG A 84 -7.28 6.07 12.35
C ARG A 84 -8.23 6.06 13.56
N GLU A 85 -9.54 6.23 13.34
CA GLU A 85 -10.54 6.25 14.41
C GLU A 85 -10.91 4.82 14.86
N PHE A 86 -10.81 3.85 13.96
CA PHE A 86 -11.11 2.45 14.21
C PHE A 86 -9.89 1.68 14.73
N ASP A 87 -8.71 2.00 14.21
CA ASP A 87 -7.47 1.30 14.52
C ASP A 87 -7.12 1.34 16.02
N ALA A 88 -7.50 2.40 16.73
CA ALA A 88 -7.33 2.50 18.19
C ALA A 88 -8.13 1.45 18.98
N HIS A 89 -9.18 0.87 18.39
CA HIS A 89 -10.11 -0.07 19.02
C HIS A 89 -9.85 -1.53 18.62
N VAL A 90 -8.86 -1.80 17.77
CA VAL A 90 -8.50 -3.15 17.29
C VAL A 90 -7.13 -3.53 17.83
N GLU A 91 -7.03 -4.65 18.55
CA GLU A 91 -5.80 -5.07 19.24
C GLU A 91 -4.57 -5.10 18.31
N ARG A 92 -4.76 -5.62 17.09
CA ARG A 92 -3.70 -5.72 16.07
C ARG A 92 -3.20 -4.36 15.56
N THR A 93 -4.06 -3.35 15.51
CA THR A 93 -3.75 -2.05 14.88
C THR A 93 -3.67 -0.89 15.87
N ALA A 94 -3.97 -1.13 17.15
CA ALA A 94 -3.86 -0.15 18.23
C ALA A 94 -2.45 0.43 18.42
N ARG A 95 -1.41 -0.28 17.94
CA ARG A 95 -0.01 0.18 17.99
C ARG A 95 0.44 0.99 16.78
N ARG A 96 -0.47 1.32 15.85
CA ARG A 96 -0.14 2.13 14.69
C ARG A 96 0.18 3.58 15.10
N PRO A 97 1.11 4.27 14.41
CA PRO A 97 1.52 5.63 14.77
C PRO A 97 0.36 6.62 14.89
N LEU A 98 -0.61 6.55 13.98
CA LEU A 98 -1.82 7.40 14.00
C LEU A 98 -2.79 7.04 15.11
N ALA A 99 -2.95 5.74 15.43
CA ALA A 99 -3.80 5.29 16.52
C ALA A 99 -3.23 5.71 17.90
N LEU A 100 -1.90 5.69 18.03
CA LEU A 100 -1.16 6.16 19.21
C LEU A 100 -0.97 7.68 19.27
N ARG A 101 -1.38 8.42 18.23
CA ARG A 101 -1.15 9.88 18.09
C ARG A 101 0.32 10.30 18.18
N GLU A 102 1.23 9.44 17.72
CA GLU A 102 2.66 9.76 17.60
C GLU A 102 2.95 10.75 16.46
N ILE A 103 2.05 10.78 15.47
CA ILE A 103 2.07 11.67 14.32
C ILE A 103 0.66 12.24 14.07
N GLU A 104 0.60 13.42 13.46
CA GLU A 104 -0.66 14.06 13.10
C GLU A 104 -1.24 13.47 11.80
N PRO A 105 -2.58 13.42 11.63
CA PRO A 105 -3.21 12.86 10.43
C PRO A 105 -2.77 13.51 9.11
N TRP A 106 -2.54 14.82 9.10
CA TRP A 106 -2.07 15.52 7.90
C TRP A 106 -0.68 15.06 7.45
N GLU A 107 0.16 14.61 8.38
CA GLU A 107 1.51 14.15 8.09
C GLU A 107 1.49 12.86 7.30
N ALA A 108 0.58 11.94 7.64
CA ALA A 108 0.41 10.71 6.90
C ALA A 108 -0.01 10.97 5.44
N LEU A 109 -0.90 11.95 5.22
CA LEU A 109 -1.27 12.38 3.87
C LEU A 109 -0.10 13.05 3.13
N ALA A 110 0.69 13.89 3.81
CA ALA A 110 1.86 14.53 3.23
C ALA A 110 2.93 13.50 2.82
N VAL A 111 3.19 12.50 3.67
CA VAL A 111 4.09 11.37 3.37
C VAL A 111 3.56 10.58 2.17
N ALA A 112 2.26 10.23 2.16
CA ALA A 112 1.65 9.53 1.04
C ALA A 112 1.78 10.31 -0.28
N ALA A 113 1.52 11.61 -0.26
CA ALA A 113 1.62 12.48 -1.43
C ALA A 113 3.07 12.59 -1.93
N ALA A 114 4.04 12.72 -1.02
CA ALA A 114 5.46 12.76 -1.38
C ALA A 114 5.92 11.44 -2.03
N LEU A 115 5.57 10.29 -1.43
CA LEU A 115 5.89 8.98 -1.97
C LEU A 115 5.26 8.75 -3.36
N ALA A 116 3.98 9.10 -3.51
CA ALA A 116 3.28 9.02 -4.80
C ALA A 116 3.90 9.95 -5.86
N PHE A 117 4.33 11.16 -5.45
CA PHE A 117 5.04 12.08 -6.33
C PHE A 117 6.38 11.50 -6.81
N PHE A 118 7.19 10.94 -5.91
CA PHE A 118 8.43 10.27 -6.32
C PHE A 118 8.19 9.04 -7.19
N ALA A 119 7.13 8.25 -6.92
CA ALA A 119 6.73 7.14 -7.78
C ALA A 119 6.33 7.62 -9.19
N LEU A 120 5.61 8.74 -9.30
CA LEU A 120 5.29 9.38 -10.57
C LEU A 120 6.56 9.81 -11.32
N LEU A 121 7.51 10.45 -10.63
CA LEU A 121 8.79 10.86 -11.24
C LEU A 121 9.56 9.66 -11.81
N LEU A 122 9.58 8.53 -11.10
CA LEU A 122 10.25 7.30 -11.55
C LEU A 122 9.70 6.75 -12.87
N ILE A 123 8.39 6.87 -13.12
CA ILE A 123 7.76 6.35 -14.33
C ILE A 123 7.77 7.35 -15.50
N THR A 124 8.19 8.61 -15.31
CA THR A 124 8.28 9.60 -16.39
C THR A 124 9.14 9.20 -17.60
N PRO A 125 10.22 8.39 -17.47
CA PRO A 125 10.99 7.94 -18.63
C PRO A 125 10.31 6.79 -19.40
N LEU A 126 9.21 6.24 -18.88
CA LEU A 126 8.46 5.17 -19.54
C LEU A 126 7.49 5.74 -20.58
N ASN A 127 6.84 4.84 -21.32
CA ASN A 127 5.93 5.23 -22.40
C ASN A 127 4.59 5.81 -21.89
N ARG A 128 3.84 6.38 -22.83
CA ARG A 128 2.58 7.08 -22.57
C ARG A 128 1.53 6.12 -22.00
N ALA A 129 1.44 4.88 -22.48
CA ALA A 129 0.48 3.91 -21.96
C ALA A 129 0.70 3.66 -20.46
N THR A 130 1.96 3.53 -20.03
CA THR A 130 2.30 3.32 -18.61
C THR A 130 1.92 4.52 -17.74
N LEU A 131 2.20 5.75 -18.21
CA LEU A 131 1.79 6.98 -17.53
C LEU A 131 0.27 7.13 -17.44
N LEU A 132 -0.47 6.78 -18.49
CA LEU A 132 -1.93 6.82 -18.46
C LEU A 132 -2.51 5.79 -17.49
N LEU A 133 -1.89 4.61 -17.36
CA LEU A 133 -2.29 3.58 -16.41
C LEU A 133 -1.97 3.95 -14.95
N SER A 134 -0.98 4.81 -14.68
CA SER A 134 -0.70 5.21 -13.30
C SER A 134 -1.82 6.04 -12.67
N VAL A 135 -2.63 6.74 -13.49
CA VAL A 135 -3.78 7.53 -13.03
C VAL A 135 -4.86 6.64 -12.38
N PRO A 136 -5.43 5.63 -13.06
CA PRO A 136 -6.35 4.70 -12.42
C PRO A 136 -5.69 3.90 -11.30
N ALA A 137 -4.40 3.53 -11.41
CA ALA A 137 -3.67 2.86 -10.33
C ALA A 137 -3.67 3.67 -9.02
N LEU A 138 -3.38 4.97 -9.13
CA LEU A 138 -3.39 5.90 -8.01
C LEU A 138 -4.81 6.09 -7.46
N ALA A 139 -5.80 6.27 -8.35
CA ALA A 139 -7.20 6.41 -7.95
C ALA A 139 -7.72 5.20 -7.17
N ILE A 140 -7.42 3.98 -7.64
CA ILE A 140 -7.75 2.72 -6.96
C ILE A 140 -7.06 2.65 -5.60
N SER A 141 -5.76 2.98 -5.54
CA SER A 141 -4.99 2.95 -4.29
C SER A 141 -5.54 3.89 -3.23
N ILE A 142 -5.95 5.10 -3.62
CA ILE A 142 -6.57 6.08 -2.73
C ILE A 142 -7.97 5.64 -2.31
N ALA A 143 -8.74 5.07 -3.22
CA ALA A 143 -10.13 4.72 -2.95
C ALA A 143 -10.28 3.48 -2.06
N TYR A 144 -9.36 2.51 -2.16
CA TYR A 144 -9.44 1.20 -1.49
C TYR A 144 -9.83 1.24 0.01
N PRO A 145 -9.21 2.08 0.86
CA PRO A 145 -9.54 2.09 2.29
C PRO A 145 -11.02 2.43 2.57
N PHE A 146 -11.65 3.20 1.69
CA PHE A 146 -13.05 3.59 1.81
C PHE A 146 -14.02 2.49 1.35
N PHE A 147 -13.59 1.56 0.49
CA PHE A 147 -14.44 0.47 -0.01
C PHE A 147 -14.85 -0.51 1.08
N LYS A 148 -14.03 -0.71 2.12
CA LYS A 148 -14.36 -1.58 3.28
C LYS A 148 -15.66 -1.20 3.98
N ARG A 149 -16.15 0.03 3.80
CA ARG A 149 -17.35 0.56 4.48
C ARG A 149 -18.64 0.34 3.68
N PHE A 150 -18.52 0.14 2.37
CA PHE A 150 -19.68 0.13 1.46
C PHE A 150 -19.80 -1.18 0.67
N PHE A 151 -18.69 -1.88 0.41
CA PHE A 151 -18.65 -3.08 -0.42
C PHE A 151 -18.74 -4.36 0.40
N LEU A 152 -19.45 -5.36 -0.14
CA LEU A 152 -19.57 -6.69 0.45
C LEU A 152 -18.31 -7.55 0.28
N LEU A 153 -17.42 -7.16 -0.64
CA LEU A 153 -16.21 -7.92 -1.00
C LEU A 153 -15.01 -6.99 -1.16
N PRO A 154 -14.55 -6.32 -0.07
CA PRO A 154 -13.41 -5.40 -0.13
C PRO A 154 -12.12 -6.04 -0.65
N GLN A 155 -11.97 -7.36 -0.50
CA GLN A 155 -10.83 -8.13 -1.00
C GLN A 155 -10.75 -8.15 -2.53
N ALA A 156 -11.88 -8.08 -3.24
CA ALA A 156 -11.87 -7.95 -4.69
C ALA A 156 -11.22 -6.62 -5.11
N PHE A 157 -11.56 -5.54 -4.41
CA PHE A 157 -10.99 -4.22 -4.69
C PHE A 157 -9.51 -4.14 -4.30
N LEU A 158 -9.12 -4.78 -3.18
CA LEU A 158 -7.70 -4.97 -2.84
C LEU A 158 -6.97 -5.78 -3.93
N GLY A 159 -7.58 -6.84 -4.44
CA GLY A 159 -7.05 -7.66 -5.52
C GLY A 159 -6.79 -6.87 -6.79
N ILE A 160 -7.68 -5.95 -7.15
CA ILE A 160 -7.46 -5.00 -8.25
C ILE A 160 -6.24 -4.13 -7.96
N ALA A 161 -6.17 -3.51 -6.78
CA ALA A 161 -5.05 -2.65 -6.39
C ALA A 161 -3.71 -3.41 -6.41
N PHE A 162 -3.68 -4.63 -5.87
CA PHE A 162 -2.50 -5.48 -5.77
C PHE A 162 -2.08 -6.11 -7.10
N SER A 163 -2.97 -6.12 -8.08
CA SER A 163 -2.67 -6.67 -9.41
C SER A 163 -2.29 -5.59 -10.42
N PHE A 164 -2.48 -4.30 -10.11
CA PHE A 164 -2.37 -3.22 -11.09
C PHE A 164 -0.95 -2.98 -11.61
N GLY A 165 0.08 -3.45 -10.90
CA GLY A 165 1.46 -3.45 -11.42
C GLY A 165 1.63 -4.29 -12.68
N ILE A 166 0.79 -5.33 -12.88
CA ILE A 166 0.83 -6.22 -14.05
C ILE A 166 0.53 -5.47 -15.35
N PRO A 167 -0.63 -4.81 -15.54
CA PRO A 167 -0.90 -4.07 -16.77
C PRO A 167 0.10 -2.94 -16.99
N MET A 168 0.60 -2.29 -15.94
CA MET A 168 1.67 -1.29 -16.08
C MET A 168 2.98 -1.91 -16.59
N ALA A 169 3.36 -3.09 -16.11
CA ALA A 169 4.55 -3.80 -16.57
C ALA A 169 4.44 -4.19 -18.06
N PHE A 170 3.30 -4.72 -18.48
CA PHE A 170 3.05 -5.01 -19.90
C PHE A 170 3.05 -3.73 -20.75
N ALA A 171 2.35 -2.69 -20.30
CA ALA A 171 2.35 -1.40 -20.99
C ALA A 171 3.77 -0.85 -21.15
N SER A 172 4.63 -0.97 -20.14
CA SER A 172 6.00 -0.47 -20.21
C SER A 172 6.87 -1.12 -21.30
N ALA A 173 6.59 -2.38 -21.65
CA ALA A 173 7.32 -3.13 -22.66
C ALA A 173 6.77 -2.92 -24.08
N SER A 174 5.45 -2.80 -24.24
CA SER A 174 4.78 -2.83 -25.56
C SER A 174 3.88 -1.61 -25.87
N ASP A 175 3.92 -0.54 -25.06
CA ASP A 175 3.04 0.64 -25.15
C ASP A 175 1.54 0.28 -25.19
N GLY A 176 1.20 -0.81 -24.49
CA GLY A 176 -0.14 -1.37 -24.43
C GLY A 176 -0.17 -2.66 -23.60
N VAL A 177 -1.36 -3.09 -23.20
CA VAL A 177 -1.56 -4.31 -22.41
C VAL A 177 -2.10 -5.40 -23.32
N SER A 178 -1.31 -6.46 -23.50
CA SER A 178 -1.72 -7.63 -24.27
C SER A 178 -2.78 -8.45 -23.54
N GLU A 179 -3.44 -9.37 -24.24
CA GLU A 179 -4.40 -10.31 -23.64
C GLU A 179 -3.78 -11.11 -22.48
N LEU A 180 -2.53 -11.54 -22.64
CA LEU A 180 -1.79 -12.24 -21.59
C LEU A 180 -1.67 -11.39 -20.32
N GLY A 181 -1.43 -10.08 -20.47
CA GLY A 181 -1.36 -9.15 -19.34
C GLY A 181 -2.67 -9.07 -18.57
N TRP A 182 -3.81 -9.05 -19.26
CA TRP A 182 -5.13 -9.05 -18.62
C TRP A 182 -5.47 -10.39 -17.98
N TRP A 183 -5.09 -11.52 -18.59
CA TRP A 183 -5.23 -12.83 -17.97
C TRP A 183 -4.40 -12.95 -16.69
N MET A 184 -3.15 -12.51 -16.72
CA MET A 184 -2.28 -12.47 -15.53
C MET A 184 -2.87 -11.56 -14.43
N PHE A 185 -3.41 -10.40 -14.80
CA PHE A 185 -4.11 -9.52 -13.87
C PHE A 185 -5.28 -10.23 -13.19
N GLY A 186 -6.13 -10.93 -13.97
CA GLY A 186 -7.26 -11.68 -13.43
C GLY A 186 -6.83 -12.81 -12.50
N ILE A 187 -5.83 -13.60 -12.89
CA ILE A 187 -5.29 -14.70 -12.08
C ILE A 187 -4.74 -14.17 -10.75
N ASN A 188 -3.93 -13.10 -10.80
CA ASN A 188 -3.36 -12.51 -9.58
C ASN A 188 -4.44 -11.89 -8.71
N LEU A 189 -5.48 -11.28 -9.29
CA LEU A 189 -6.62 -10.76 -8.53
C LEU A 189 -7.30 -11.87 -7.72
N PHE A 190 -7.61 -13.01 -8.35
CA PHE A 190 -8.21 -14.15 -7.64
C PHE A 190 -7.27 -14.73 -6.58
N TRP A 191 -5.96 -14.77 -6.85
CA TRP A 191 -4.96 -15.16 -5.87
C TRP A 191 -4.97 -14.22 -4.66
N VAL A 192 -4.99 -12.91 -4.88
CA VAL A 192 -5.10 -11.90 -3.81
C VAL A 192 -6.35 -12.09 -3.00
N MET A 193 -7.49 -12.27 -3.66
CA MET A 193 -8.75 -12.55 -2.97
C MET A 193 -8.67 -13.80 -2.10
N ALA A 194 -8.05 -14.87 -2.59
CA ALA A 194 -7.94 -16.13 -1.85
C ALA A 194 -7.10 -15.97 -0.57
N TYR A 195 -5.87 -15.46 -0.69
CA TYR A 195 -5.01 -15.33 0.49
C TYR A 195 -5.47 -14.23 1.45
N ASP A 196 -6.07 -13.14 0.95
CA ASP A 196 -6.53 -12.04 1.81
C ASP A 196 -7.82 -12.41 2.54
N THR A 197 -8.66 -13.27 1.94
CA THR A 197 -9.80 -13.87 2.63
C THR A 197 -9.33 -14.78 3.76
N GLU A 198 -8.35 -15.66 3.51
CA GLU A 198 -7.76 -16.51 4.57
C GLU A 198 -7.15 -15.65 5.69
N TYR A 199 -6.44 -14.58 5.33
CA TYR A 199 -5.87 -13.64 6.31
C TYR A 199 -6.96 -12.96 7.14
N ALA A 200 -8.08 -12.55 6.53
CA ALA A 200 -9.21 -11.91 7.22
C ALA A 200 -9.94 -12.85 8.19
N MET A 201 -9.89 -14.17 7.99
CA MET A 201 -10.49 -15.14 8.93
C MET A 201 -9.90 -15.04 10.34
N VAL A 202 -8.67 -14.56 10.48
CA VAL A 202 -7.99 -14.35 11.77
C VAL A 202 -8.61 -13.19 12.55
N ASP A 203 -9.00 -12.11 11.86
CA ASP A 203 -9.56 -10.88 12.45
C ASP A 203 -11.10 -10.95 12.62
N ARG A 204 -11.75 -12.02 12.12
CA ARG A 204 -13.21 -12.21 12.09
C ARG A 204 -13.91 -11.92 13.43
N ARG A 205 -13.32 -12.33 14.55
CA ARG A 205 -13.93 -12.15 15.89
C ARG A 205 -14.02 -10.69 16.30
N ASP A 206 -13.08 -9.86 15.87
CA ASP A 206 -13.05 -8.43 16.20
C ASP A 206 -13.83 -7.61 15.17
N ASP A 207 -13.79 -8.02 13.89
CA ASP A 207 -14.61 -7.41 12.82
C ASP A 207 -16.11 -7.51 13.11
N VAL A 208 -16.58 -8.67 13.61
CA VAL A 208 -17.99 -8.87 14.01
C VAL A 208 -18.39 -7.93 15.15
N LYS A 209 -17.49 -7.63 16.10
CA LYS A 209 -17.78 -6.69 17.20
C LYS A 209 -17.87 -5.25 16.71
N LEU A 210 -17.14 -4.91 15.65
CA LEU A 210 -17.07 -3.55 15.08
C LEU A 210 -18.06 -3.31 13.94
N GLY A 211 -18.79 -4.35 13.51
CA GLY A 211 -19.79 -4.25 12.43
C GLY A 211 -19.18 -4.02 11.04
N LEU A 212 -17.91 -4.36 10.85
CA LEU A 212 -17.23 -4.25 9.56
C LEU A 212 -17.71 -5.34 8.60
N LYS A 213 -17.95 -4.97 7.34
CA LYS A 213 -18.32 -5.92 6.28
C LYS A 213 -17.04 -6.49 5.66
N THR A 214 -16.64 -7.67 6.08
CA THR A 214 -15.56 -8.45 5.47
C THR A 214 -16.15 -9.70 4.79
N SER A 215 -15.38 -10.36 3.92
CA SER A 215 -15.82 -11.62 3.29
C SER A 215 -15.83 -12.84 4.23
N ALA A 216 -15.38 -12.67 5.48
CA ALA A 216 -15.25 -13.70 6.51
C ALA A 216 -16.53 -13.85 7.38
#